data_AF-V4U394-F1
#
_entry.id   AF-V4U394-F1
#
_cell.length_a   1.000
_cell.length_b   1.000
_cell.length_c   1.000
_cell.angle_alpha   90.00
_cell.angle_beta   90.00
_cell.angle_gamma   90.00
#
_symmetry.space_group_name_H-M   'P 1'
#
loop_
_entity.id
_entity.type
_entity.pdbx_description
1 polymer ?
#
loop_
_entity_poly.entity_id
_entity_poly.type
_entity_poly.pdbx_seq_one_letter_code
_entity_poly.pdbx_strand_id
1 'polypeptide(L)'
;MDVKKAGSSLDSLISSFNTRIADLQELVIARNMYPASTVADLSAIDAAVKAVELQVQAIKNRVREETEAIPKAKKLIDASLRQQKILQNMSSYASSSLSQTMSMLDLNTTKTLLPESSKQQSNSVSFKPEEPAALPKEKKGRGSPPLWYITSDELDSLSSYMRGRLTLEKVNAAVNDMATYAEANAHLISAPKKKVMIFITLLFLLIGPCICTYCFTSSCSWREISGKEPWS
;
A
#
# COMPACT_ATOMS: atom_id res chain seq x y z
N MET A 1 -1.60 -81.15 54.76
CA MET A 1 -1.70 -79.81 54.15
C MET A 1 -3.16 -79.44 54.08
N ASP A 2 -3.57 -78.27 54.58
CA ASP A 2 -4.98 -77.89 54.64
C ASP A 2 -5.58 -77.63 53.26
N VAL A 3 -6.65 -78.35 52.94
CA VAL A 3 -7.42 -78.22 51.69
C VAL A 3 -7.88 -76.78 51.46
N LYS A 4 -8.22 -76.05 52.55
CA LYS A 4 -8.61 -74.63 52.51
C LYS A 4 -7.48 -73.71 52.02
N LYS A 5 -6.21 -74.02 52.35
CA LYS A 5 -5.04 -73.25 51.90
C LYS A 5 -4.70 -73.54 50.44
N ALA A 6 -4.96 -74.75 49.95
CA ALA A 6 -4.85 -75.09 48.54
C ALA A 6 -5.94 -74.36 47.71
N GLY A 7 -7.18 -74.32 48.21
CA GLY A 7 -8.28 -73.56 47.59
C GLY A 7 -7.96 -72.08 47.43
N SER A 8 -7.58 -71.38 48.50
CA SER A 8 -7.25 -69.95 48.42
C SER A 8 -6.02 -69.65 47.54
N SER A 9 -5.06 -70.58 47.45
CA SER A 9 -3.94 -70.48 46.51
C SER A 9 -4.37 -70.62 45.05
N LEU A 10 -5.39 -71.45 44.77
CA LEU A 10 -5.95 -71.60 43.43
C LEU A 10 -6.79 -70.38 43.04
N ASP A 11 -7.64 -69.89 43.94
CA ASP A 11 -8.45 -68.67 43.70
C ASP A 11 -7.56 -67.44 43.48
N SER A 12 -6.47 -67.31 44.24
CA SER A 12 -5.45 -66.27 44.03
C SER A 12 -4.79 -66.38 42.66
N LEU A 13 -4.50 -67.61 42.19
CA LEU A 13 -3.91 -67.85 40.88
C LEU A 13 -4.90 -67.50 39.76
N ILE A 14 -6.15 -67.96 39.86
CA ILE A 14 -7.24 -67.64 38.92
C ILE A 14 -7.49 -66.14 38.86
N SER A 15 -7.54 -65.45 40.00
CA SER A 15 -7.63 -63.99 40.08
C SER A 15 -6.47 -63.32 39.35
N SER A 16 -5.23 -63.76 39.58
CA SER A 16 -4.05 -63.20 38.88
C SER A 16 -4.07 -63.43 37.37
N PHE A 17 -4.61 -64.56 36.90
CA PHE A 17 -4.81 -64.81 35.47
C PHE A 17 -5.91 -63.91 34.89
N ASN A 18 -7.03 -63.74 35.60
CA ASN A 18 -8.12 -62.86 35.17
C ASN A 18 -7.67 -61.40 35.09
N THR A 19 -6.88 -60.91 36.05
CA THR A 19 -6.24 -59.59 35.98
C THR A 19 -5.36 -59.49 34.73
N ARG A 20 -4.45 -60.44 34.51
CA ARG A 20 -3.58 -60.44 33.30
C ARG A 20 -4.36 -60.52 31.99
N ILE A 21 -5.50 -61.20 31.96
CA ILE A 21 -6.39 -61.27 30.80
C ILE A 21 -7.03 -59.89 30.55
N ALA A 22 -7.51 -59.21 31.60
CA ALA A 22 -8.02 -57.85 31.50
C ALA A 22 -6.94 -56.87 31.03
N ASP A 23 -5.74 -56.91 31.64
CA ASP A 23 -4.58 -56.09 31.24
C ASP A 23 -4.24 -56.30 29.75
N LEU A 24 -4.22 -57.55 29.29
CA LEU A 24 -3.96 -57.88 27.88
C LEU A 24 -5.09 -57.39 26.96
N GLN A 25 -6.35 -57.44 27.39
CA GLN A 25 -7.48 -56.91 26.63
C GLN A 25 -7.37 -55.38 26.49
N GLU A 26 -7.06 -54.66 27.57
CA GLU A 26 -6.83 -53.21 27.52
C GLU A 26 -5.65 -52.84 26.61
N LEU A 27 -4.53 -53.56 26.70
CA LEU A 27 -3.36 -53.34 25.84
C LEU A 27 -3.65 -53.63 24.35
N VAL A 28 -4.47 -54.64 24.05
CA VAL A 28 -4.92 -54.93 22.67
C VAL A 28 -5.87 -53.84 22.16
N ILE A 29 -6.79 -53.34 22.98
CA ILE A 29 -7.67 -52.22 22.63
C ILE A 29 -6.85 -50.96 22.37
N ALA A 30 -5.92 -50.61 23.27
CA ALA A 30 -5.04 -49.44 23.11
C ALA A 30 -4.19 -49.52 21.83
N ARG A 31 -3.64 -50.70 21.52
CA ARG A 31 -2.90 -50.95 20.26
C ARG A 31 -3.78 -50.80 19.03
N ASN A 32 -5.02 -51.29 19.08
CA ASN A 32 -5.96 -51.26 17.96
C ASN A 32 -6.62 -49.88 17.75
N MET A 33 -6.67 -49.03 18.78
CA MET A 33 -7.14 -47.64 18.66
C MET A 33 -6.17 -46.75 17.87
N TYR A 34 -4.87 -47.02 17.94
CA TYR A 34 -3.84 -46.27 17.22
C TYR A 34 -2.87 -47.23 16.50
N PRO A 35 -3.31 -47.88 15.41
CA PRO A 35 -2.40 -48.66 14.58
C PRO A 35 -1.29 -47.76 14.03
N ALA A 36 -0.09 -48.30 13.81
CA ALA A 36 1.09 -47.48 13.47
C ALA A 36 0.92 -46.56 12.24
N SER A 37 -0.04 -46.85 11.36
CA SER A 37 -0.46 -45.98 10.25
C SER A 37 -1.03 -44.62 10.70
N THR A 38 -1.82 -44.57 11.77
CA THR A 38 -2.49 -43.32 12.22
C THR A 38 -1.52 -42.32 12.85
N VAL A 39 -0.29 -42.72 13.18
CA VAL A 39 0.74 -41.81 13.72
C VAL A 39 1.12 -40.74 12.69
N ALA A 40 1.17 -41.10 11.40
CA ALA A 40 1.41 -40.16 10.32
C ALA A 40 0.24 -39.16 10.17
N ASP A 41 -0.99 -39.65 10.20
CA ASP A 41 -2.20 -38.81 10.11
C ASP A 41 -2.32 -37.85 11.30
N LEU A 42 -2.05 -38.32 12.52
CA LEU A 42 -2.02 -37.48 13.72
C LEU A 42 -0.92 -36.42 13.65
N SER A 43 0.26 -36.75 13.12
CA SER A 43 1.32 -35.77 12.90
C SER A 43 0.95 -34.75 11.81
N ALA A 44 0.22 -35.16 10.78
CA ALA A 44 -0.28 -34.25 9.75
C ALA A 44 -1.37 -33.31 10.30
N ILE A 45 -2.25 -33.80 11.18
CA ILE A 45 -3.26 -33.01 11.88
C ILE A 45 -2.59 -32.01 12.84
N ASP A 46 -1.60 -32.42 13.64
CA ASP A 46 -0.84 -31.52 14.51
C ASP A 46 -0.15 -30.40 13.71
N ALA A 47 0.50 -30.73 12.59
CA ALA A 47 1.10 -29.75 11.69
C ALA A 47 0.07 -28.78 11.09
N ALA A 48 -1.11 -29.29 10.69
CA ALA A 48 -2.19 -28.47 10.15
C ALA A 48 -2.79 -27.53 11.22
N VAL A 49 -3.00 -28.02 12.45
CA VAL A 49 -3.48 -27.21 13.58
C VAL A 49 -2.48 -26.10 13.90
N LYS A 50 -1.18 -26.41 14.03
CA LYS A 50 -0.13 -25.40 14.24
C LYS A 50 -0.07 -24.36 13.13
N ALA A 51 -0.26 -24.77 11.87
CA ALA A 51 -0.33 -23.83 10.75
C ALA A 51 -1.54 -22.89 10.85
N VAL A 52 -2.71 -23.39 11.26
CA VAL A 52 -3.91 -22.58 11.49
C VAL A 52 -3.74 -21.65 12.70
N GLU A 53 -3.15 -22.11 13.81
CA GLU A 53 -2.84 -21.28 14.98
C GLU A 53 -1.94 -20.08 14.63
N LEU A 54 -0.90 -20.32 13.82
CA LEU A 54 -0.02 -19.26 13.32
C LEU A 54 -0.76 -18.27 12.40
N GLN A 55 -1.66 -18.75 11.53
CA GLN A 55 -2.50 -17.88 10.70
C GLN A 55 -3.47 -17.04 11.54
N VAL A 56 -4.10 -17.62 12.57
CA VAL A 56 -4.99 -16.90 13.49
C VAL A 56 -4.22 -15.82 14.25
N GLN A 57 -2.98 -16.06 14.67
CA GLN A 57 -2.13 -15.02 15.27
C GLN A 57 -1.76 -13.91 14.27
N ALA A 58 -1.46 -14.26 13.01
CA ALA A 58 -1.20 -13.26 11.98
C ALA A 58 -2.43 -12.37 11.71
N ILE A 59 -3.63 -12.96 11.63
CA ILE A 59 -4.90 -12.22 11.50
C ILE A 59 -5.12 -11.32 12.72
N LYS A 60 -4.94 -11.84 13.94
CA LYS A 60 -5.08 -11.08 15.20
C LYS A 60 -4.14 -9.87 15.25
N ASN A 61 -2.91 -10.01 14.78
CA ASN A 61 -1.96 -8.91 14.71
C ASN A 61 -2.41 -7.84 13.70
N ARG A 62 -2.82 -8.26 12.49
CA ARG A 62 -3.35 -7.35 11.46
C ARG A 62 -4.60 -6.59 11.91
N VAL A 63 -5.53 -7.25 12.59
CA VAL A 63 -6.74 -6.61 13.14
C VAL A 63 -6.40 -5.57 14.21
N ARG A 64 -5.39 -5.81 15.04
CA ARG A 64 -4.88 -4.81 16.01
C ARG A 64 -4.29 -3.59 15.30
N GLU A 65 -3.46 -3.81 14.29
CA GLU A 65 -2.88 -2.74 13.47
C GLU A 65 -3.96 -1.88 12.77
N GLU A 66 -4.98 -2.51 12.18
CA GLU A 66 -6.12 -1.80 11.59
C GLU A 66 -6.93 -1.03 12.64
N THR A 67 -7.14 -1.61 13.83
CA THR A 67 -7.82 -0.95 14.96
C THR A 67 -7.07 0.31 15.41
N GLU A 68 -5.74 0.31 15.38
CA GLU A 68 -4.90 1.48 15.68
C GLU A 68 -4.81 2.48 14.52
N ALA A 69 -5.00 2.05 13.27
CA ALA A 69 -4.95 2.89 12.08
C ALA A 69 -6.27 3.64 11.82
N ILE A 70 -7.43 3.01 12.01
CA ILE A 70 -8.77 3.60 11.83
C ILE A 70 -8.94 4.95 12.56
N PRO A 71 -8.60 5.13 13.85
CA PRO A 71 -8.75 6.43 14.52
C PRO A 71 -7.81 7.51 13.97
N LYS A 72 -6.64 7.14 13.40
CA LYS A 72 -5.73 8.08 12.74
C LYS A 72 -6.36 8.58 11.43
N ALA A 73 -6.97 7.68 10.65
CA ALA A 73 -7.72 8.02 9.44
C ALA A 73 -8.94 8.91 9.75
N LYS A 74 -9.73 8.59 10.80
CA LYS A 74 -10.86 9.44 11.24
C LYS A 74 -10.41 10.87 11.56
N LYS A 75 -9.36 11.05 12.36
CA LYS A 75 -8.80 12.38 12.67
C LYS A 75 -8.38 13.18 11.44
N LEU A 76 -7.87 12.50 10.40
CA LEU A 76 -7.51 13.13 9.13
C LEU A 76 -8.76 13.57 8.33
N ILE A 77 -9.81 12.73 8.29
CA ILE A 77 -11.11 13.09 7.70
C ILE A 77 -11.71 14.30 8.42
N ASP A 78 -11.71 14.31 9.76
CA ASP A 78 -12.22 15.43 10.57
C ASP A 78 -11.41 16.73 10.37
N ALA A 79 -10.10 16.63 10.08
CA ALA A 79 -9.27 17.77 9.72
C ALA A 79 -9.60 18.29 8.30
N SER A 80 -9.71 17.39 7.33
CA SER A 80 -10.08 17.71 5.95
C SER A 80 -11.47 18.35 5.86
N LEU A 81 -12.46 17.83 6.59
CA LEU A 81 -13.83 18.36 6.61
C LEU A 81 -13.90 19.76 7.21
N ARG A 82 -13.08 20.04 8.25
CA ARG A 82 -12.91 21.41 8.79
C ARG A 82 -12.30 22.36 7.77
N GLN A 83 -11.25 21.94 7.05
CA GLN A 83 -10.64 22.73 5.98
C GLN A 83 -11.62 22.99 4.82
N GLN A 84 -12.37 21.96 4.40
CA GLN A 84 -13.40 22.06 3.38
C GLN A 84 -14.47 23.08 3.78
N LYS A 85 -14.96 23.06 5.04
CA LYS A 85 -15.93 24.05 5.53
C LYS A 85 -15.39 25.48 5.47
N ILE A 86 -14.11 25.69 5.79
CA ILE A 86 -13.46 27.01 5.68
C ILE A 86 -13.41 27.46 4.20
N LEU A 87 -13.01 26.58 3.28
CA LEU A 87 -12.95 26.87 1.86
C LEU A 87 -14.33 27.15 1.25
N GLN A 88 -15.36 26.40 1.67
CA GLN A 88 -16.76 26.64 1.28
C GLN A 88 -17.23 28.02 1.76
N ASN A 89 -16.98 28.36 3.03
CA ASN A 89 -17.25 29.70 3.57
C ASN A 89 -16.48 30.80 2.85
N MET A 90 -15.25 30.57 2.38
CA MET A 90 -14.51 31.54 1.56
C MET A 90 -15.12 31.68 0.17
N SER A 91 -15.55 30.57 -0.45
CA SER A 91 -16.12 30.57 -1.81
C SER A 91 -17.39 31.41 -1.94
N SER A 92 -18.22 31.48 -0.88
CA SER A 92 -19.43 32.31 -0.87
C SER A 92 -19.14 33.82 -0.94
N TYR A 93 -17.93 34.26 -0.54
CA TYR A 93 -17.49 35.67 -0.66
C TYR A 93 -16.60 35.92 -1.88
N ALA A 94 -15.98 34.87 -2.44
CA ALA A 94 -15.21 34.95 -3.68
C ALA A 94 -16.09 35.23 -4.91
N SER A 95 -17.26 34.60 -4.98
CA SER A 95 -18.17 34.73 -6.15
C SER A 95 -18.85 36.09 -6.25
N SER A 96 -19.07 36.78 -5.13
CA SER A 96 -19.66 38.13 -5.10
C SER A 96 -18.64 39.23 -5.45
N SER A 97 -17.39 39.09 -4.98
CA SER A 97 -16.32 40.05 -5.28
C SER A 97 -15.84 40.00 -6.74
N LEU A 98 -15.72 38.81 -7.34
CA LEU A 98 -15.32 38.67 -8.76
C LEU A 98 -16.35 39.29 -9.73
N SER A 99 -17.65 39.09 -9.50
CA SER A 99 -18.70 39.66 -10.34
C SER A 99 -18.73 41.20 -10.27
N GLN A 100 -18.46 41.76 -9.08
CA GLN A 100 -18.44 43.21 -8.88
C GLN A 100 -17.23 43.87 -9.55
N THR A 101 -16.07 43.20 -9.61
CA THR A 101 -14.87 43.71 -10.31
C THR A 101 -15.03 43.64 -11.83
N MET A 102 -15.65 42.59 -12.39
CA MET A 102 -15.88 42.52 -13.84
C MET A 102 -16.91 43.54 -14.34
N SER A 103 -17.97 43.81 -13.57
CA SER A 103 -18.99 44.82 -13.92
C SER A 103 -18.42 46.26 -14.00
N MET A 104 -17.34 46.55 -13.27
CA MET A 104 -16.65 47.85 -13.32
C MET A 104 -15.66 48.02 -14.49
N LEU A 105 -15.26 46.93 -15.17
CA LEU A 105 -14.28 46.97 -16.26
C LEU A 105 -14.92 47.12 -17.65
N ASP A 106 -16.19 46.77 -17.81
CA ASP A 106 -16.86 46.67 -19.12
C ASP A 106 -17.21 48.03 -19.77
N LEU A 107 -17.07 49.16 -19.04
CA LEU A 107 -17.51 50.48 -19.52
C LEU A 107 -16.41 51.36 -20.17
N ASN A 108 -15.14 50.94 -20.19
CA ASN A 108 -14.01 51.87 -20.43
C ASN A 108 -12.86 51.35 -21.34
N THR A 109 -13.07 50.41 -22.26
CA THR A 109 -12.02 50.08 -23.26
C THR A 109 -12.58 49.68 -24.64
N THR A 110 -12.98 50.70 -25.41
CA THR A 110 -13.23 50.55 -26.85
C THR A 110 -12.27 51.48 -27.62
N LYS A 111 -11.63 50.92 -28.67
CA LYS A 111 -10.38 51.39 -29.34
C LYS A 111 -9.13 50.92 -28.56
N THR A 112 -8.18 50.18 -29.14
CA THR A 112 -7.74 50.14 -30.56
C THR A 112 -7.43 48.72 -31.03
N LEU A 113 -7.58 48.47 -32.34
CA LEU A 113 -7.45 47.17 -33.01
C LEU A 113 -6.00 46.81 -33.43
N LEU A 114 -5.76 45.48 -33.46
CA LEU A 114 -4.99 44.69 -34.43
C LEU A 114 -3.56 44.18 -34.02
N PRO A 115 -3.18 42.92 -34.36
CA PRO A 115 -2.02 42.23 -33.75
C PRO A 115 -0.88 41.83 -34.73
N GLU A 116 0.09 41.08 -34.18
CA GLU A 116 0.76 39.90 -34.77
C GLU A 116 2.23 39.99 -35.26
N SER A 117 2.89 38.82 -35.16
CA SER A 117 4.24 38.43 -35.60
C SER A 117 5.43 38.91 -34.76
N SER A 118 6.60 38.25 -34.66
CA SER A 118 7.06 36.85 -34.70
C SER A 118 8.54 36.85 -35.15
N LYS A 119 9.35 35.96 -34.55
CA LYS A 119 10.74 35.56 -34.90
C LYS A 119 11.92 36.29 -34.24
N GLN A 120 13.02 35.50 -34.24
CA GLN A 120 14.44 35.84 -34.12
C GLN A 120 14.98 35.99 -32.67
N GLN A 121 15.56 34.96 -32.03
CA GLN A 121 16.72 34.10 -32.37
C GLN A 121 18.02 34.61 -31.72
N SER A 122 18.45 33.82 -30.72
CA SER A 122 19.81 33.57 -30.24
C SER A 122 20.97 34.44 -30.75
N ASN A 123 21.81 34.90 -29.82
CA ASN A 123 23.25 34.84 -30.01
C ASN A 123 23.95 34.43 -28.71
N SER A 124 24.90 33.52 -28.84
CA SER A 124 25.72 32.95 -27.76
C SER A 124 26.94 33.81 -27.46
N VAL A 125 27.37 33.85 -26.20
CA VAL A 125 28.76 34.13 -25.86
C VAL A 125 29.28 33.01 -24.96
N SER A 126 30.37 32.39 -25.39
CA SER A 126 31.07 31.30 -24.69
C SER A 126 32.33 31.85 -24.03
N PHE A 127 32.56 31.50 -22.77
CA PHE A 127 33.89 31.58 -22.17
C PHE A 127 34.20 30.31 -21.36
N LYS A 128 35.30 29.68 -21.76
CA LYS A 128 36.13 28.69 -21.04
C LYS A 128 37.58 29.19 -21.22
N PRO A 129 38.58 28.78 -20.40
CA PRO A 129 38.79 27.40 -19.92
C PRO A 129 39.08 27.37 -18.38
N GLU A 130 39.38 26.26 -17.68
CA GLU A 130 40.31 25.17 -18.00
C GLU A 130 39.75 23.76 -17.63
N GLU A 131 40.57 22.94 -16.96
CA GLU A 131 40.41 21.50 -16.72
C GLU A 131 40.67 21.13 -15.22
N PRO A 132 39.93 20.17 -14.64
CA PRO A 132 39.99 19.77 -13.22
C PRO A 132 40.81 18.48 -12.97
N ALA A 133 41.17 18.21 -11.70
CA ALA A 133 41.76 16.93 -11.32
C ALA A 133 40.69 15.82 -11.09
N ALA A 134 40.78 14.76 -11.90
CA ALA A 134 40.19 13.41 -11.73
C ALA A 134 38.65 13.23 -11.75
N LEU A 135 38.16 12.87 -12.95
CA LEU A 135 36.88 12.18 -13.25
C LEU A 135 37.05 10.62 -13.13
N PRO A 136 36.16 9.73 -13.67
CA PRO A 136 34.86 9.37 -13.08
C PRO A 136 34.50 7.86 -13.20
N LYS A 137 33.45 7.41 -12.50
CA LYS A 137 32.44 6.41 -12.98
C LYS A 137 31.10 6.85 -12.34
N GLU A 138 29.94 6.90 -12.99
CA GLU A 138 29.35 5.94 -13.92
C GLU A 138 28.65 6.54 -15.17
N LYS A 139 27.75 5.77 -15.81
CA LYS A 139 27.33 5.89 -17.21
C LYS A 139 26.01 6.65 -17.42
N LYS A 140 26.05 7.64 -18.32
CA LYS A 140 25.00 8.05 -19.30
C LYS A 140 23.54 7.70 -18.96
N GLY A 141 22.78 8.66 -18.42
CA GLY A 141 21.33 8.49 -18.19
C GLY A 141 20.54 9.76 -17.83
N ARG A 142 20.43 10.71 -18.77
CA ARG A 142 19.86 12.09 -18.60
C ARG A 142 20.70 12.99 -17.69
N GLY A 143 20.73 14.29 -18.04
CA GLY A 143 21.51 15.30 -17.31
C GLY A 143 20.87 15.66 -15.96
N SER A 144 21.66 16.36 -15.13
CA SER A 144 21.18 17.02 -13.92
C SER A 144 19.96 17.92 -14.20
N PRO A 145 19.12 18.20 -13.20
CA PRO A 145 18.00 19.12 -13.36
C PRO A 145 18.46 20.48 -13.91
N PRO A 146 17.66 21.14 -14.74
CA PRO A 146 17.98 22.49 -15.21
C PRO A 146 18.01 23.45 -14.00
N LEU A 147 19.22 23.89 -13.65
CA LEU A 147 19.48 24.72 -12.48
C LEU A 147 19.74 26.16 -12.94
N TRP A 148 18.76 27.03 -12.77
CA TRP A 148 18.86 28.45 -13.13
C TRP A 148 18.85 29.27 -11.84
N TYR A 149 19.97 29.91 -11.54
CA TYR A 149 20.08 30.82 -10.40
C TYR A 149 19.47 32.16 -10.74
N ILE A 150 18.87 32.79 -9.74
CA ILE A 150 18.34 34.15 -9.84
C ILE A 150 19.47 35.14 -9.58
N THR A 151 19.50 36.21 -10.36
CA THR A 151 20.46 37.32 -10.25
C THR A 151 19.96 38.40 -9.27
N SER A 152 20.86 39.30 -8.83
CA SER A 152 20.50 40.46 -8.01
C SER A 152 19.40 41.29 -8.64
N ASP A 153 19.54 41.53 -9.95
CA ASP A 153 18.73 42.50 -10.69
C ASP A 153 17.31 41.95 -10.91
N GLU A 154 17.17 40.64 -11.09
CA GLU A 154 15.87 39.95 -11.11
C GLU A 154 15.19 39.96 -9.74
N LEU A 155 15.96 39.82 -8.64
CA LEU A 155 15.42 39.87 -7.28
C LEU A 155 14.98 41.29 -6.89
N ASP A 156 15.70 42.31 -7.32
CA ASP A 156 15.39 43.73 -7.05
C ASP A 156 14.33 44.31 -7.99
N SER A 157 14.04 43.66 -9.12
CA SER A 157 12.86 43.91 -9.95
C SER A 157 11.54 43.49 -9.27
N LEU A 158 11.59 42.66 -8.23
CA LEU A 158 10.41 42.29 -7.45
C LEU A 158 9.93 43.44 -6.56
N SER A 159 8.61 43.56 -6.41
CA SER A 159 8.04 44.55 -5.49
C SER A 159 8.52 44.30 -4.05
N SER A 160 8.79 45.37 -3.30
CA SER A 160 9.35 45.24 -1.94
C SER A 160 8.45 44.45 -0.98
N TYR A 161 7.16 44.35 -1.27
CA TYR A 161 6.21 43.49 -0.56
C TYR A 161 6.52 42.00 -0.75
N MET A 162 6.81 41.58 -1.99
CA MET A 162 7.17 40.18 -2.31
C MET A 162 8.58 39.82 -1.84
N ARG A 163 9.54 40.76 -1.93
CA ARG A 163 10.92 40.56 -1.46
C ARG A 163 10.99 40.41 0.07
N GLY A 164 10.25 41.22 0.83
CA GLY A 164 10.14 41.07 2.30
C GLY A 164 11.51 41.05 3.02
N ARG A 165 11.93 39.87 3.51
CA ARG A 165 13.24 39.61 4.16
C ARG A 165 14.08 38.55 3.43
N LEU A 166 13.75 38.32 2.16
CA LEU A 166 14.39 37.35 1.27
C LEU A 166 15.67 37.98 0.72
N THR A 167 16.79 37.26 0.79
CA THR A 167 18.08 37.67 0.24
C THR A 167 18.48 36.69 -0.86
N LEU A 168 19.35 37.12 -1.77
CA LEU A 168 19.74 36.36 -2.95
C LEU A 168 20.28 34.97 -2.60
N GLU A 169 21.04 34.87 -1.52
CA GLU A 169 21.63 33.63 -1.00
C GLU A 169 20.54 32.64 -0.55
N LYS A 170 19.46 33.14 0.07
CA LYS A 170 18.35 32.29 0.54
C LYS A 170 17.53 31.75 -0.62
N VAL A 171 17.34 32.53 -1.68
CA VAL A 171 16.63 32.07 -2.88
C VAL A 171 17.46 31.02 -3.61
N ASN A 172 18.73 31.31 -3.86
CA ASN A 172 19.61 30.39 -4.58
C ASN A 172 19.95 29.13 -3.76
N ALA A 173 19.95 29.20 -2.43
CA ALA A 173 19.97 28.01 -1.56
C ALA A 173 18.71 27.16 -1.71
N ALA A 174 17.51 27.76 -1.67
CA ALA A 174 16.25 27.02 -1.85
C ALA A 174 16.12 26.39 -3.26
N VAL A 175 16.68 27.03 -4.29
CA VAL A 175 16.79 26.46 -5.64
C VAL A 175 17.70 25.23 -5.66
N ASN A 176 18.83 25.25 -4.93
CA ASN A 176 19.71 24.09 -4.77
C ASN A 176 19.06 22.94 -3.98
N ASP A 177 18.32 23.24 -2.91
CA ASP A 177 17.58 22.24 -2.14
C ASP A 177 16.53 21.54 -3.03
N MET A 178 15.80 22.32 -3.84
CA MET A 178 14.80 21.80 -4.78
C MET A 178 15.43 20.94 -5.89
N ALA A 179 16.59 21.35 -6.41
CA ALA A 179 17.33 20.56 -7.41
C ALA A 179 17.85 19.24 -6.82
N THR A 180 18.40 19.26 -5.60
CA THR A 180 18.84 18.07 -4.87
C THR A 180 17.67 17.09 -4.63
N TYR A 181 16.50 17.61 -4.28
CA TYR A 181 15.28 16.82 -4.15
C TYR A 181 14.82 16.21 -5.49
N ALA A 182 14.92 16.98 -6.58
CA ALA A 182 14.60 16.51 -7.93
C ALA A 182 15.56 15.41 -8.42
N GLU A 183 16.86 15.50 -8.11
CA GLU A 183 17.85 14.45 -8.37
C GLU A 183 17.52 13.16 -7.61
N ALA A 184 17.26 13.26 -6.30
CA ALA A 184 16.86 12.11 -5.49
C ALA A 184 15.60 11.41 -6.04
N ASN A 185 14.60 12.20 -6.46
CA ASN A 185 13.39 11.67 -7.10
C ASN A 185 13.69 11.03 -8.47
N ALA A 186 14.55 11.63 -9.29
CA ALA A 186 14.97 11.06 -10.57
C ALA A 186 15.72 9.73 -10.41
N HIS A 187 16.53 9.57 -9.35
CA HIS A 187 17.16 8.30 -8.99
C HIS A 187 16.14 7.23 -8.59
N LEU A 188 15.11 7.59 -7.82
CA LEU A 188 14.02 6.66 -7.46
C LEU A 188 13.19 6.22 -8.67
N ILE A 189 12.95 7.12 -9.63
CA ILE A 189 12.17 6.84 -10.86
C ILE A 189 12.98 6.01 -11.87
N SER A 190 14.29 6.24 -11.96
CA SER A 190 15.20 5.51 -12.86
C SER A 190 15.67 4.15 -12.33
N ALA A 191 15.57 3.91 -11.01
CA ALA A 191 15.84 2.62 -10.41
C ALA A 191 14.98 1.50 -11.06
N PRO A 192 15.57 0.35 -11.42
CA PRO A 192 14.85 -0.69 -12.14
C PRO A 192 13.70 -1.27 -11.30
N LYS A 193 12.46 -1.10 -11.77
CA LYS A 193 11.19 -1.50 -11.13
C LYS A 193 11.02 -3.00 -10.84
N LYS A 194 12.06 -3.82 -10.98
CA LYS A 194 12.06 -5.28 -10.75
C LYS A 194 11.47 -5.65 -9.38
N LYS A 195 11.76 -4.89 -8.32
CA LYS A 195 11.20 -5.14 -6.98
C LYS A 195 9.71 -4.78 -6.86
N VAL A 196 9.23 -3.75 -7.56
CA VAL A 196 7.82 -3.32 -7.51
C VAL A 196 6.93 -4.22 -8.37
N MET A 197 7.43 -4.60 -9.56
CA MET A 197 6.71 -5.47 -10.48
C MET A 197 6.57 -6.89 -9.92
N ILE A 198 7.61 -7.44 -9.28
CA ILE A 198 7.52 -8.75 -8.60
C ILE A 198 6.43 -8.74 -7.53
N PHE A 199 6.34 -7.70 -6.68
CA PHE A 199 5.28 -7.62 -5.66
C PHE A 199 3.87 -7.55 -6.26
N ILE A 200 3.67 -6.77 -7.33
CA ILE A 200 2.36 -6.68 -8.00
C ILE A 200 2.01 -8.00 -8.69
N THR A 201 2.95 -8.64 -9.39
CA THR A 201 2.72 -9.93 -10.05
C THR A 201 2.49 -11.07 -9.05
N LEU A 202 3.17 -11.08 -7.90
CA LEU A 202 2.89 -12.04 -6.82
C LEU A 202 1.48 -11.82 -6.24
N LEU A 203 1.07 -10.56 -6.04
CA LEU A 203 -0.25 -10.23 -5.52
C LEU A 203 -1.36 -10.69 -6.47
N PHE A 204 -1.19 -10.49 -7.79
CA PHE A 204 -2.13 -10.99 -8.79
C PHE A 204 -2.16 -12.53 -8.88
N LEU A 205 -1.01 -13.22 -8.75
CA LEU A 205 -0.96 -14.68 -8.75
C LEU A 205 -1.54 -15.31 -7.47
N LEU A 206 -1.40 -14.67 -6.31
CA LEU A 206 -1.92 -15.15 -5.04
C LEU A 206 -3.43 -14.89 -4.85
N ILE A 207 -3.98 -13.83 -5.47
CA ILE A 207 -5.40 -13.47 -5.34
C ILE A 207 -6.24 -13.94 -6.55
N GLY A 208 -5.62 -14.07 -7.73
CA GLY A 208 -6.27 -14.45 -8.99
C GLY A 208 -7.17 -15.70 -8.98
N PRO A 209 -6.79 -16.84 -8.36
CA PRO A 209 -7.60 -18.06 -8.45
C PRO A 209 -8.92 -18.00 -7.66
N CYS A 210 -9.08 -17.06 -6.73
CA CYS A 210 -10.30 -16.96 -5.90
C CYS A 210 -11.44 -16.18 -6.56
N ILE A 211 -11.16 -15.31 -7.54
CA ILE A 211 -12.19 -14.44 -8.15
C ILE A 211 -12.88 -15.15 -9.33
N CYS A 212 -12.15 -16.00 -10.07
CA CYS A 212 -12.68 -16.61 -11.30
C CYS A 212 -13.80 -17.64 -11.03
N THR A 213 -13.73 -18.37 -9.91
CA THR A 213 -14.72 -19.40 -9.55
C THR A 213 -16.07 -18.82 -9.10
N TYR A 214 -16.11 -17.57 -8.61
CA TYR A 214 -17.34 -16.97 -8.07
C TYR A 214 -18.18 -16.22 -9.11
N CYS A 215 -17.60 -15.80 -10.24
CA CYS A 215 -18.36 -15.16 -11.32
C CYS A 215 -19.10 -16.17 -12.22
N PHE A 216 -18.58 -17.38 -12.41
CA PHE A 216 -19.14 -18.31 -13.41
C PHE A 216 -20.47 -18.96 -12.97
N THR A 217 -20.77 -19.02 -11.67
CA THR A 217 -22.05 -19.54 -11.16
C THR A 217 -23.17 -18.50 -11.14
N SER A 218 -22.85 -17.20 -11.09
CA SER A 218 -23.86 -16.14 -10.95
C SER A 218 -24.48 -15.68 -12.29
N SER A 219 -23.78 -15.85 -13.41
CA SER A 219 -24.26 -15.45 -14.74
C SER A 219 -25.28 -16.40 -15.40
N CYS A 220 -25.51 -17.59 -14.84
CA CYS A 220 -26.51 -18.54 -15.37
C CYS A 220 -27.94 -18.31 -14.86
N SER A 221 -28.15 -17.54 -13.78
CA SER A 221 -29.48 -17.38 -13.15
C SER A 221 -30.31 -16.20 -13.69
N TRP A 222 -29.69 -15.27 -14.44
CA TRP A 222 -30.33 -14.02 -14.88
C TRP A 222 -30.87 -14.01 -16.32
N ARG A 223 -30.90 -15.16 -17.01
CA ARG A 223 -31.36 -15.26 -18.41
C ARG A 223 -32.62 -16.13 -18.61
N GLU A 224 -33.49 -16.22 -17.59
CA GLU A 224 -34.69 -17.07 -17.68
C GLU A 224 -35.98 -16.44 -17.10
N ILE A 225 -35.99 -15.13 -16.82
CA ILE A 225 -37.16 -14.40 -16.28
C ILE A 225 -37.47 -13.12 -17.09
N SER A 226 -37.43 -13.20 -18.43
CA SER A 226 -37.95 -12.14 -19.30
C SER A 226 -38.30 -12.67 -20.71
N GLY A 227 -39.55 -13.04 -20.95
CA GLY A 227 -40.00 -13.38 -22.31
C GLY A 227 -41.12 -14.42 -22.42
N LYS A 228 -42.30 -14.14 -21.86
CA LYS A 228 -43.54 -14.86 -22.21
C LYS A 228 -44.79 -14.05 -21.84
N GLU A 229 -45.33 -13.31 -22.81
CA GLU A 229 -46.78 -13.22 -23.05
C GLU A 229 -47.03 -13.09 -24.57
N PRO A 230 -48.12 -13.68 -25.12
CA PRO A 230 -48.34 -13.78 -26.56
C PRO A 230 -49.38 -12.78 -27.09
N TRP A 231 -49.19 -12.34 -28.34
CA TRP A 231 -50.26 -11.76 -29.17
C TRP A 231 -50.20 -12.36 -30.59
N SER A 232 -50.88 -13.49 -30.77
CA SER A 232 -51.71 -13.81 -31.95
C SER A 232 -52.60 -15.02 -31.67
#